data_AF-A0A2K2TYI4-F1
#
_entry.id   AF-A0A2K2TYI4-F1
#
_cell.length_a   1.000
_cell.length_b   1.000
_cell.length_c   1.000
_cell.angle_alpha   90.00
_cell.angle_beta   90.00
_cell.angle_gamma   90.00
#
_symmetry.space_group_name_H-M   'P 1'
#
loop_
_entity.id
_entity.type
_entity.pdbx_description
1 polymer ?
#
loop_
_entity_poly.entity_id
_entity_poly.type
_entity_poly.pdbx_seq_one_letter_code
_entity_poly.pdbx_strand_id
1 'polypeptide(L)'
;MDIDSTSKEITNREVKSSAFTALFGDPKNAAALYQALEPGEEVKPEDIDYTTLSGVIFMARKNDMAFTVRKKILVISEHQSTLNENMPLRDAIYFGRTLEKLVESRALYKNKRISIPVPEFYVFYNGAAPFAAEKELRLSDAYLVKDREPMLELRVKVININLSADHPILKQCQPIYEYSCFIQKIRDYIITGKTRDDAVIQAISDCENEGILLEFFREHGTEASNMLFTEFNMEDALEVRGEEKFEEGMDVMLTVVSGMAADGRAAEIPRLKEDAAFLKEMMEKYKIDR
;
A
#
# COMPACT_ATOMS: atom_id res chain seq x y z
N MET A 1 -1.93 -42.76 26.15
CA MET A 1 -1.14 -41.65 26.70
C MET A 1 -1.14 -40.59 25.63
N ASP A 2 -2.08 -39.68 25.78
CA ASP A 2 -2.34 -38.55 24.90
C ASP A 2 -1.12 -37.63 24.83
N ILE A 3 -0.71 -37.28 23.61
CA ILE A 3 0.11 -36.10 23.36
C ILE A 3 -0.72 -35.21 22.45
N ASP A 4 -1.51 -34.41 23.16
CA ASP A 4 -2.16 -33.16 22.80
C ASP A 4 -1.77 -32.56 21.44
N SER A 5 -2.67 -32.70 20.46
CA SER A 5 -2.69 -31.93 19.22
C SER A 5 -3.29 -30.55 19.51
N THR A 6 -2.54 -29.68 20.17
CA THR A 6 -2.91 -28.27 20.29
C THR A 6 -2.57 -27.58 18.97
N SER A 7 -3.52 -27.61 18.03
CA SER A 7 -3.65 -26.61 16.98
C SER A 7 -3.69 -25.25 17.66
N LYS A 8 -2.55 -24.55 17.67
CA LYS A 8 -2.52 -23.13 18.02
C LYS A 8 -3.32 -22.41 16.93
N GLU A 9 -4.61 -22.20 17.19
CA GLU A 9 -5.34 -21.07 16.62
C GLU A 9 -4.58 -19.81 17.01
N ILE A 10 -3.64 -19.41 16.16
CA ILE A 10 -3.09 -18.06 16.21
C ILE A 10 -4.19 -17.18 15.66
N THR A 11 -5.02 -16.68 16.59
CA THR A 11 -6.04 -15.69 16.28
C THR A 11 -5.40 -14.53 15.55
N ASN A 12 -5.91 -14.24 14.36
CA ASN A 12 -5.45 -13.22 13.40
C ASN A 12 -5.63 -11.77 13.93
N ARG A 13 -5.63 -11.58 15.24
CA ARG A 13 -6.15 -10.39 15.96
C ARG A 13 -5.15 -9.25 16.13
N GLU A 14 -3.88 -9.44 15.78
CA GLU A 14 -2.81 -8.44 16.04
C GLU A 14 -2.26 -7.74 14.80
N VAL A 15 -2.76 -8.04 13.59
CA VAL A 15 -2.63 -7.13 12.45
C VAL A 15 -4.00 -6.47 12.33
N LYS A 16 -4.10 -5.17 12.60
CA LYS A 16 -5.31 -4.42 12.20
C LYS A 16 -5.38 -4.49 10.67
N SER A 17 -6.01 -5.52 10.14
CA SER A 17 -6.22 -5.79 8.72
C SER A 17 -6.98 -4.62 8.13
N SER A 18 -6.53 -4.14 6.97
CA SER A 18 -7.37 -3.24 6.19
C SER A 18 -8.58 -3.98 5.62
N ALA A 19 -9.64 -3.28 5.26
CA ALA A 19 -10.81 -3.84 4.59
C ALA A 19 -10.41 -4.57 3.29
N PHE A 20 -9.43 -4.04 2.56
CA PHE A 20 -8.87 -4.71 1.38
C PHE A 20 -8.19 -6.04 1.73
N THR A 21 -7.33 -6.05 2.76
CA THR A 21 -6.67 -7.30 3.20
C THR A 21 -7.65 -8.31 3.79
N ALA A 22 -8.75 -7.86 4.41
CA ALA A 22 -9.81 -8.73 4.88
C ALA A 22 -10.60 -9.32 3.71
N LEU A 23 -10.99 -8.50 2.74
CA LEU A 23 -11.71 -8.93 1.54
C LEU A 23 -10.93 -10.00 0.76
N PHE A 24 -9.65 -9.76 0.51
CA PHE A 24 -8.78 -10.73 -0.18
C PHE A 24 -8.12 -11.74 0.75
N GLY A 25 -8.48 -11.74 2.05
CA GLY A 25 -8.19 -12.84 2.96
C GLY A 25 -9.06 -14.06 2.68
N ASP A 26 -10.23 -13.88 2.04
CA ASP A 26 -11.03 -14.98 1.50
C ASP A 26 -10.29 -15.60 0.29
N PRO A 27 -9.90 -16.89 0.35
CA PRO A 27 -9.29 -17.60 -0.77
C PRO A 27 -10.05 -17.48 -2.10
N LYS A 28 -11.38 -17.36 -2.09
CA LYS A 28 -12.18 -17.17 -3.31
C LYS A 28 -11.86 -15.84 -3.99
N ASN A 29 -11.79 -14.77 -3.21
CA ASN A 29 -11.49 -13.44 -3.72
C ASN A 29 -10.03 -13.34 -4.18
N ALA A 30 -9.10 -13.93 -3.42
CA ALA A 30 -7.68 -13.99 -3.82
C ALA A 30 -7.48 -14.79 -5.12
N ALA A 31 -8.17 -15.91 -5.31
CA ALA A 31 -8.13 -16.69 -6.54
C ALA A 31 -8.68 -15.89 -7.73
N ALA A 32 -9.82 -15.21 -7.57
CA ALA A 32 -10.38 -14.33 -8.59
C ALA A 32 -9.44 -13.18 -8.95
N LEU A 33 -8.77 -12.60 -7.95
CA LEU A 33 -7.77 -11.54 -8.15
C LEU A 33 -6.56 -12.05 -8.94
N TYR A 34 -5.99 -13.18 -8.54
CA TYR A 34 -4.85 -13.79 -9.25
C TYR A 34 -5.21 -14.07 -10.71
N GLN A 35 -6.39 -14.64 -10.96
CA GLN A 35 -6.84 -14.96 -12.31
C GLN A 35 -7.03 -13.71 -13.19
N ALA A 36 -7.44 -12.59 -12.60
CA ALA A 36 -7.56 -11.32 -13.31
C ALA A 36 -6.18 -10.67 -13.61
N LEU A 37 -5.20 -10.88 -12.73
CA LEU A 37 -3.83 -10.38 -12.94
C LEU A 37 -3.07 -11.23 -13.97
N GLU A 38 -3.27 -12.55 -13.97
CA GLU A 38 -2.59 -13.51 -14.82
C GLU A 38 -3.62 -14.32 -15.65
N PRO A 39 -4.23 -13.70 -16.68
CA PRO A 39 -5.27 -14.35 -17.48
C PRO A 39 -4.71 -15.55 -18.25
N GLY A 40 -5.41 -16.67 -18.18
CA GLY A 40 -5.05 -17.91 -18.89
C GLY A 40 -4.83 -19.12 -17.98
N GLU A 41 -4.79 -18.90 -16.67
CA GLU A 41 -4.73 -19.98 -15.69
C GLU A 41 -6.02 -20.02 -14.84
N GLU A 42 -6.69 -21.18 -14.80
CA GLU A 42 -7.78 -21.41 -13.86
C GLU A 42 -7.19 -21.66 -12.47
N VAL A 43 -7.48 -20.81 -11.49
CA VAL A 43 -7.01 -20.92 -10.11
C VAL A 43 -8.20 -21.12 -9.20
N LYS A 44 -8.11 -22.11 -8.32
CA LYS A 44 -9.17 -22.41 -7.36
C LYS A 44 -8.84 -21.82 -5.97
N PRO A 45 -9.84 -21.60 -5.12
CA PRO A 45 -9.62 -21.12 -3.76
C PRO A 45 -8.63 -21.99 -2.96
N GLU A 46 -8.61 -23.30 -3.21
CA GLU A 46 -7.71 -24.24 -2.52
C GLU A 46 -6.24 -24.12 -2.97
N ASP A 47 -5.97 -23.44 -4.08
CA ASP A 47 -4.62 -23.16 -4.57
C ASP A 47 -3.96 -21.97 -3.85
N ILE A 48 -4.73 -21.21 -3.05
CA ILE A 48 -4.25 -20.04 -2.31
C ILE A 48 -3.69 -20.47 -0.97
N ASP A 49 -2.41 -20.19 -0.74
CA ASP A 49 -1.77 -20.39 0.56
C ASP A 49 -1.23 -19.07 1.12
N TYR A 50 -1.88 -18.60 2.18
CA TYR A 50 -1.48 -17.41 2.96
C TYR A 50 -0.34 -17.71 3.93
N THR A 51 -0.16 -18.99 4.29
CA THR A 51 1.02 -19.42 5.03
C THR A 51 2.11 -19.58 3.98
N THR A 52 3.26 -18.92 4.09
CA THR A 52 4.28 -19.19 3.05
C THR A 52 4.72 -20.65 3.10
N LEU A 53 5.33 -21.10 2.00
CA LEU A 53 6.01 -22.39 1.81
C LEU A 53 6.90 -22.90 2.97
N SER A 54 7.19 -22.08 3.99
CA SER A 54 8.00 -22.42 5.17
C SER A 54 7.37 -22.09 6.53
N GLY A 55 6.06 -21.75 6.59
CA GLY A 55 5.42 -21.29 7.83
C GLY A 55 5.75 -19.85 8.20
N VAL A 56 6.48 -19.14 7.33
CA VAL A 56 6.89 -17.75 7.55
C VAL A 56 5.81 -16.86 6.99
N ILE A 57 4.97 -16.23 7.81
CA ILE A 57 4.09 -15.18 7.28
C ILE A 57 4.98 -14.16 6.53
N PHE A 58 4.70 -13.91 5.24
CA PHE A 58 5.29 -12.75 4.57
C PHE A 58 4.88 -11.58 5.44
N MET A 59 5.83 -10.99 6.16
CA MET A 59 5.57 -9.86 7.04
C MET A 59 5.32 -8.63 6.17
N ALA A 60 4.14 -8.62 5.56
CA ALA A 60 3.45 -7.45 5.09
C ALA A 60 3.37 -6.45 6.25
N ARG A 61 3.57 -5.15 5.96
CA ARG A 61 3.06 -4.15 6.91
C ARG A 61 1.54 -4.21 6.90
N LYS A 62 0.95 -3.47 7.83
CA LYS A 62 -0.48 -3.33 8.12
C LYS A 62 -1.45 -3.35 6.91
N ASN A 63 -1.04 -2.89 5.71
CA ASN A 63 -1.88 -2.79 4.51
C ASN A 63 -1.38 -3.64 3.32
N ASP A 64 -0.36 -4.47 3.52
CA ASP A 64 0.12 -5.36 2.48
C ASP A 64 -0.49 -6.75 2.71
N MET A 65 -0.67 -7.50 1.64
CA MET A 65 -1.06 -8.89 1.69
C MET A 65 -0.09 -9.66 0.81
N ALA A 66 0.25 -10.87 1.24
CA ALA A 66 0.99 -11.77 0.39
C ALA A 66 0.44 -13.18 0.51
N PHE A 67 0.27 -13.82 -0.63
CA PHE A 67 -0.14 -15.21 -0.72
C PHE A 67 0.64 -15.90 -1.82
N THR A 68 0.72 -17.22 -1.73
CA THR A 68 1.37 -18.05 -2.74
C THR A 68 0.35 -18.79 -3.56
N VAL A 69 0.60 -18.85 -4.87
CA VAL A 69 -0.20 -19.59 -5.84
C VAL A 69 0.78 -20.24 -6.81
N ARG A 70 0.72 -21.57 -6.96
CA ARG A 70 1.48 -22.30 -7.99
C ARG A 70 2.98 -21.96 -8.06
N LYS A 71 3.65 -21.85 -6.91
CA LYS A 71 5.08 -21.49 -6.77
C LYS A 71 5.41 -20.04 -7.17
N LYS A 72 4.41 -19.20 -7.37
CA LYS A 72 4.56 -17.75 -7.36
C LYS A 72 4.22 -17.21 -5.97
N ILE A 73 4.87 -16.11 -5.60
CA ILE A 73 4.47 -15.28 -4.47
C ILE A 73 3.91 -14.00 -5.06
N LEU A 74 2.69 -13.66 -4.69
CA LEU A 74 2.15 -12.33 -4.96
C LEU A 74 2.30 -11.50 -3.71
N VAL A 75 2.92 -10.33 -3.86
CA VAL A 75 2.97 -9.29 -2.85
C VAL A 75 2.10 -8.15 -3.34
N ILE A 76 1.05 -7.87 -2.59
CA ILE A 76 0.00 -6.94 -2.93
C ILE A 76 -0.04 -5.86 -1.86
N SER A 77 -0.22 -4.61 -2.26
CA SER A 77 -0.48 -3.51 -1.32
C SER A 77 -1.58 -2.62 -1.87
N GLU A 78 -2.37 -2.05 -0.97
CA GLU A 78 -3.36 -1.04 -1.34
C GLU A 78 -2.87 0.36 -0.94
N HIS A 79 -3.01 1.31 -1.86
CA HIS A 79 -2.73 2.71 -1.63
C HIS A 79 -4.00 3.53 -1.91
N GLN A 80 -4.66 3.98 -0.84
CA GLN A 80 -5.84 4.85 -0.89
C GLN A 80 -5.48 6.36 -0.93
N SER A 81 -4.21 6.69 -0.67
CA SER A 81 -3.67 8.05 -0.67
C SER A 81 -2.63 8.26 -1.78
N THR A 82 -1.72 9.23 -1.62
CA THR A 82 -0.65 9.51 -2.59
C THR A 82 0.24 8.27 -2.81
N LEU A 83 0.53 7.96 -4.08
CA LEU A 83 1.44 6.86 -4.43
C LEU A 83 2.83 7.09 -3.82
N ASN A 84 3.37 6.04 -3.20
CA ASN A 84 4.73 6.07 -2.67
C ASN A 84 5.71 5.57 -3.75
N GLU A 85 6.52 6.46 -4.33
CA GLU A 85 7.52 6.08 -5.33
C GLU A 85 8.63 5.17 -4.75
N ASN A 86 8.73 5.03 -3.42
CA ASN A 86 9.70 4.15 -2.77
C ASN A 86 9.22 2.68 -2.65
N MET A 87 8.08 2.31 -3.24
CA MET A 87 7.59 0.94 -3.19
C MET A 87 8.61 -0.08 -3.71
N PRO A 88 9.31 0.11 -4.85
CA PRO A 88 10.32 -0.86 -5.30
C PRO A 88 11.45 -1.10 -4.30
N LEU A 89 11.91 -0.05 -3.60
CA LEU A 89 12.95 -0.16 -2.57
C LEU A 89 12.44 -0.90 -1.34
N ARG A 90 11.23 -0.57 -0.90
CA ARG A 90 10.57 -1.23 0.22
C ARG A 90 10.38 -2.73 -0.04
N ASP A 91 9.90 -3.07 -1.23
CA ASP A 91 9.65 -4.44 -1.66
C ASP A 91 10.94 -5.24 -1.80
N ALA A 92 12.03 -4.64 -2.29
CA ALA A 92 13.34 -5.28 -2.34
C ALA A 92 13.84 -5.70 -0.94
N ILE A 93 13.69 -4.81 0.05
CA ILE A 93 14.07 -5.09 1.44
C ILE A 93 13.22 -6.23 2.02
N TYR A 94 11.91 -6.23 1.77
CA TYR A 94 11.04 -7.28 2.27
C TYR A 94 11.30 -8.61 1.61
N PHE A 95 11.45 -8.62 0.29
CA PHE A 95 11.74 -9.83 -0.44
C PHE A 95 13.04 -10.47 0.04
N GLY A 96 14.10 -9.68 0.25
CA GLY A 96 15.35 -10.15 0.86
C GLY A 96 15.14 -10.81 2.22
N ARG A 97 14.40 -10.17 3.13
CA ARG A 97 14.06 -10.73 4.45
C ARG A 97 13.22 -12.00 4.38
N THR A 98 12.33 -12.10 3.40
CA THR A 98 11.55 -13.32 3.21
C THR A 98 12.42 -14.45 2.69
N LEU A 99 13.33 -14.18 1.74
CA LEU A 99 14.28 -15.18 1.26
C LEU A 99 15.18 -15.72 2.37
N GLU A 100 15.66 -14.86 3.28
CA GLU A 100 16.45 -15.28 4.45
C GLU A 100 15.72 -16.31 5.32
N LYS A 101 14.39 -16.18 5.44
CA LYS A 101 13.57 -17.09 6.24
C LYS A 101 13.14 -18.33 5.45
N LEU A 102 12.92 -18.19 4.14
CA LEU A 102 12.49 -19.27 3.26
C LEU A 102 13.62 -20.27 2.97
N VAL A 103 14.87 -19.79 2.90
CA VAL A 103 16.03 -20.60 2.53
C VAL A 103 16.83 -21.00 3.76
N GLU A 104 17.00 -22.31 3.97
CA GLU A 104 17.87 -22.84 5.02
C GLU A 104 19.29 -22.25 4.89
N SER A 105 19.83 -21.63 5.94
CA SER A 105 21.11 -20.91 5.86
C SER A 105 22.28 -21.81 5.41
N ARG A 106 22.25 -23.11 5.77
CA ARG A 106 23.26 -24.08 5.31
C ARG A 106 23.11 -24.44 3.83
N ALA A 107 21.89 -24.35 3.28
CA ALA A 107 21.65 -24.64 1.87
C ALA A 107 22.36 -23.64 0.95
N LEU A 108 22.57 -22.40 1.39
CA LEU A 108 23.30 -21.38 0.63
C LEU A 108 24.75 -21.75 0.32
N TYR A 109 25.36 -22.64 1.10
CA TYR A 109 26.72 -23.14 0.87
C TYR A 109 26.76 -24.40 -0.01
N LYS A 110 25.60 -24.92 -0.46
CA LYS A 110 25.52 -26.08 -1.35
C LYS A 110 25.83 -25.63 -2.79
N ASN A 111 26.55 -26.46 -3.54
CA ASN A 111 26.85 -26.19 -4.95
C ASN A 111 25.62 -26.32 -5.88
N LYS A 112 24.54 -26.94 -5.41
CA LYS A 112 23.31 -27.10 -6.18
C LYS A 112 22.46 -25.85 -6.06
N ARG A 113 21.92 -25.38 -7.19
CA ARG A 113 20.98 -24.25 -7.25
C ARG A 113 19.78 -24.51 -6.34
N ILE A 114 19.43 -23.51 -5.53
CA ILE A 114 18.21 -23.47 -4.75
C ILE A 114 17.12 -22.87 -5.61
N SER A 115 16.01 -23.59 -5.77
CA SER A 115 14.83 -23.06 -6.44
C SER A 115 14.02 -22.23 -5.46
N ILE A 116 13.72 -20.99 -5.84
CA ILE A 116 12.84 -20.10 -5.09
C ILE A 116 11.59 -19.79 -5.91
N PRO A 117 10.45 -19.52 -5.26
CA PRO A 117 9.26 -19.03 -5.93
C PRO A 117 9.51 -17.70 -6.67
N VAL A 118 8.77 -17.48 -7.75
CA VAL A 118 8.83 -16.23 -8.52
C VAL A 118 8.02 -15.16 -7.80
N PRO A 119 8.59 -14.00 -7.44
CA PRO A 119 7.84 -12.91 -6.83
C PRO A 119 7.16 -12.02 -7.89
N GLU A 120 5.96 -11.58 -7.58
CA GLU A 120 5.23 -10.55 -8.34
C GLU A 120 4.74 -9.46 -7.38
N PHE A 121 4.93 -8.20 -7.76
CA PHE A 121 4.66 -7.04 -6.90
C PHE A 121 3.59 -6.15 -7.54
N TYR A 122 2.46 -6.00 -6.84
CA TYR A 122 1.31 -5.22 -7.27
C TYR A 122 0.93 -4.18 -6.22
N VAL A 123 0.66 -2.96 -6.69
CA VAL A 123 0.05 -1.91 -5.86
C VAL A 123 -1.28 -1.51 -6.49
N PHE A 124 -2.36 -1.66 -5.74
CA PHE A 124 -3.66 -1.15 -6.14
C PHE A 124 -3.78 0.30 -5.70
N TYR A 125 -3.76 1.20 -6.67
CA TYR A 125 -3.98 2.62 -6.44
C TYR A 125 -5.47 2.90 -6.49
N ASN A 126 -5.96 3.42 -5.38
CA ASN A 126 -7.32 3.90 -5.24
C ASN A 126 -7.28 5.29 -4.62
N GLY A 127 -6.35 6.17 -5.01
CA GLY A 127 -6.28 7.53 -4.48
C GLY A 127 -7.16 8.53 -5.21
N ALA A 128 -7.42 9.68 -4.58
CA ALA A 128 -8.24 10.76 -5.14
C ALA A 128 -7.55 11.55 -6.26
N ALA A 129 -6.21 11.59 -6.28
CA ALA A 129 -5.46 12.32 -7.30
C ALA A 129 -5.58 11.62 -8.67
N PRO A 130 -5.67 12.37 -9.79
CA PRO A 130 -5.66 11.80 -11.12
C PRO A 130 -4.44 10.90 -11.34
N PHE A 131 -4.67 9.69 -11.83
CA PHE A 131 -3.63 8.69 -12.04
C PHE A 131 -3.94 7.85 -13.28
N ALA A 132 -2.90 7.44 -14.01
CA ALA A 132 -3.06 6.61 -15.21
C ALA A 132 -3.68 5.24 -14.87
N ALA A 133 -4.25 4.52 -15.86
CA ALA A 133 -4.82 3.20 -15.62
C ALA A 133 -3.80 2.20 -15.05
N GLU A 134 -2.54 2.31 -15.48
CA GLU A 134 -1.42 1.52 -14.98
C GLU A 134 -0.13 2.36 -14.99
N LYS A 135 0.78 2.11 -14.05
CA LYS A 135 2.15 2.66 -14.00
C LYS A 135 3.11 1.58 -13.50
N GLU A 136 4.30 1.49 -14.08
CA GLU A 136 5.37 0.66 -13.53
C GLU A 136 6.33 1.54 -12.70
N LEU A 137 6.63 1.12 -11.47
CA LEU A 137 7.69 1.71 -10.66
C LEU A 137 8.92 0.81 -10.72
N ARG A 138 10.12 1.42 -10.77
CA ARG A 138 11.39 0.69 -10.89
C ARG A 138 12.35 1.05 -9.77
N LEU A 139 13.09 0.07 -9.28
CA LEU A 139 14.14 0.32 -8.29
C LEU A 139 15.24 1.21 -8.87
N SER A 140 15.51 1.11 -10.17
CA SER A 140 16.48 1.97 -10.87
C SER A 140 16.17 3.46 -10.79
N ASP A 141 14.91 3.84 -10.59
CA ASP A 141 14.52 5.24 -10.48
C ASP A 141 15.06 5.87 -9.18
N ALA A 142 15.36 5.06 -8.17
CA ALA A 142 16.02 5.50 -6.94
C ALA A 142 17.55 5.56 -7.03
N TYR A 143 18.19 5.00 -8.06
CA TYR A 143 19.65 4.99 -8.16
C TYR A 143 20.23 6.37 -8.45
N LEU A 144 21.34 6.69 -7.78
CA LEU A 144 22.10 7.94 -7.97
C LEU A 144 22.70 8.05 -9.37
N VAL A 145 23.15 6.92 -9.93
CA VAL A 145 23.67 6.82 -11.30
C VAL A 145 22.65 6.07 -12.14
N LYS A 146 22.26 6.66 -13.27
CA LYS A 146 21.28 6.07 -14.18
C LYS A 146 21.98 5.16 -15.19
N ASP A 147 21.56 3.91 -15.22
CA ASP A 147 21.94 2.91 -16.22
C ASP A 147 20.67 2.41 -16.93
N ARG A 148 20.79 2.05 -18.21
CA ARG A 148 19.68 1.49 -18.99
C ARG A 148 19.38 0.05 -18.59
N GLU A 149 20.39 -0.69 -18.16
CA GLU A 149 20.27 -2.10 -17.80
C GLU A 149 20.98 -2.38 -16.47
N PRO A 150 20.38 -1.96 -15.34
CA PRO A 150 20.98 -2.19 -14.03
C PRO A 150 21.05 -3.68 -13.71
N MET A 151 22.13 -4.09 -13.03
CA MET A 151 22.33 -5.48 -12.60
C MET A 151 21.32 -5.96 -11.55
N LEU A 152 20.72 -5.03 -10.79
CA LEU A 152 19.64 -5.31 -9.85
C LEU A 152 18.45 -4.43 -10.22
N GLU A 153 17.32 -5.06 -10.50
CA GLU A 153 16.07 -4.38 -10.82
C GLU A 153 14.91 -5.09 -10.13
N LEU A 154 14.03 -4.30 -9.51
CA LEU A 154 12.74 -4.75 -9.01
C LEU A 154 11.68 -3.83 -9.59
N ARG A 155 10.65 -4.42 -10.17
CA ARG A 155 9.54 -3.72 -10.81
C ARG A 155 8.26 -3.95 -10.03
N VAL A 156 7.51 -2.89 -9.84
CA VAL A 156 6.20 -2.91 -9.17
C VAL A 156 5.16 -2.40 -10.16
N LYS A 157 4.12 -3.20 -10.40
CA LYS A 157 2.98 -2.78 -11.22
C LYS A 157 1.97 -2.06 -10.35
N VAL A 158 1.70 -0.80 -10.64
CA VAL A 158 0.67 0.00 -9.99
C VAL A 158 -0.56 0.00 -10.88
N ILE A 159 -1.66 -0.57 -10.40
CA ILE A 159 -2.92 -0.69 -11.11
C ILE A 159 -3.92 0.27 -10.48
N ASN A 160 -4.47 1.18 -11.28
CA ASN A 160 -5.50 2.10 -10.81
C ASN A 160 -6.86 1.41 -10.81
N ILE A 161 -7.43 1.23 -9.63
CA ILE A 161 -8.74 0.60 -9.44
C ILE A 161 -9.86 1.62 -9.29
N ASN A 162 -9.58 2.93 -9.37
CA ASN A 162 -10.67 3.91 -9.49
C ASN A 162 -11.53 3.58 -10.71
N LEU A 163 -12.85 3.64 -10.57
CA LEU A 163 -13.80 3.33 -11.65
C LEU A 163 -13.55 4.18 -12.91
N SER A 164 -13.15 5.43 -12.73
CA SER A 164 -12.83 6.37 -13.81
C SER A 164 -11.59 5.98 -14.63
N ALA A 165 -10.74 5.09 -14.12
CA ALA A 165 -9.54 4.61 -14.81
C ALA A 165 -9.85 3.52 -15.85
N ASP A 166 -11.02 2.89 -15.79
CA ASP A 166 -11.49 1.80 -16.67
C ASP A 166 -10.44 0.68 -16.91
N HIS A 167 -9.64 0.36 -15.89
CA HIS A 167 -8.65 -0.71 -16.01
C HIS A 167 -9.35 -2.07 -16.22
N PRO A 168 -8.86 -2.95 -17.13
CA PRO A 168 -9.49 -4.23 -17.42
C PRO A 168 -9.76 -5.13 -16.21
N ILE A 169 -8.94 -5.01 -15.15
CA ILE A 169 -9.12 -5.76 -13.90
C ILE A 169 -10.51 -5.55 -13.28
N LEU A 170 -11.12 -4.37 -13.45
CA LEU A 170 -12.46 -4.05 -12.93
C LEU A 170 -13.55 -4.87 -13.64
N LYS A 171 -13.29 -5.34 -14.85
CA LYS A 171 -14.24 -6.21 -15.60
C LYS A 171 -13.96 -7.70 -15.35
N GLN A 172 -12.76 -8.02 -14.88
CA GLN A 172 -12.27 -9.40 -14.73
C GLN A 172 -12.31 -9.90 -13.29
N CYS A 173 -12.27 -9.00 -12.31
CA CYS A 173 -12.28 -9.32 -10.89
C CYS A 173 -13.46 -8.61 -10.20
N GLN A 174 -14.55 -9.35 -10.00
CA GLN A 174 -15.75 -8.84 -9.33
C GLN A 174 -15.46 -8.26 -7.93
N PRO A 175 -14.65 -8.90 -7.05
CA PRO A 175 -14.31 -8.31 -5.76
C PRO A 175 -13.61 -6.95 -5.86
N ILE A 176 -12.68 -6.77 -6.81
CA ILE A 176 -12.01 -5.47 -7.03
C ILE A 176 -13.03 -4.43 -7.51
N TYR A 177 -13.93 -4.80 -8.42
CA TYR A 177 -14.97 -3.90 -8.90
C TYR A 177 -15.89 -3.43 -7.77
N GLU A 178 -16.44 -4.37 -7.01
CA GLU A 178 -17.34 -4.08 -5.88
C GLU A 178 -16.66 -3.22 -4.82
N TYR A 179 -15.41 -3.54 -4.50
CA TYR A 179 -14.59 -2.74 -3.61
C TYR A 179 -14.40 -1.31 -4.12
N SER A 180 -14.10 -1.16 -5.41
CA SER A 180 -13.89 0.15 -6.04
C SER A 180 -15.18 0.98 -6.07
N CYS A 181 -16.33 0.35 -6.35
CA CYS A 181 -17.66 0.99 -6.26
C CYS A 181 -17.94 1.49 -4.85
N PHE A 182 -17.64 0.68 -3.85
CA PHE A 182 -17.86 1.05 -2.46
C PHE A 182 -17.01 2.26 -2.05
N ILE A 183 -15.71 2.25 -2.36
CA ILE A 183 -14.82 3.38 -2.07
C ILE A 183 -15.24 4.64 -2.84
N GLN A 184 -15.69 4.51 -4.09
CA GLN A 184 -16.23 5.64 -4.85
C GLN A 184 -17.46 6.25 -4.17
N LYS A 185 -18.41 5.43 -3.68
CA LYS A 185 -19.60 5.93 -2.97
C LYS A 185 -19.23 6.72 -1.70
N ILE A 186 -18.26 6.23 -0.93
CA ILE A 186 -17.77 6.96 0.26
C ILE A 186 -17.24 8.34 -0.16
N ARG A 187 -16.43 8.39 -1.22
CA ARG A 187 -15.89 9.67 -1.74
C ARG A 187 -17.00 10.60 -2.21
N ASP A 188 -17.94 10.10 -2.98
CA ASP A 188 -19.06 10.90 -3.49
C ASP A 188 -19.84 11.51 -2.32
N TYR A 189 -20.08 10.75 -1.25
CA TYR A 189 -20.74 11.25 -0.06
C TYR A 189 -19.95 12.33 0.68
N ILE A 190 -18.64 12.15 0.84
CA ILE A 190 -17.76 13.17 1.42
C ILE A 190 -17.80 14.45 0.57
N ILE A 191 -17.71 14.33 -0.75
CA ILE A 191 -17.76 15.47 -1.68
C ILE A 191 -19.10 16.21 -1.58
N THR A 192 -20.21 15.49 -1.37
CA THR A 192 -21.53 16.09 -1.14
C THR A 192 -21.72 16.73 0.25
N GLY A 193 -20.70 16.71 1.10
CA GLY A 193 -20.66 17.41 2.38
C GLY A 193 -21.08 16.56 3.58
N LYS A 194 -21.18 15.23 3.45
CA LYS A 194 -21.35 14.35 4.60
C LYS A 194 -20.06 14.26 5.41
N THR A 195 -20.20 14.04 6.72
CA THR A 195 -19.05 13.64 7.53
C THR A 195 -18.54 12.28 7.05
N ARG A 196 -17.26 11.97 7.28
CA ARG A 196 -16.69 10.67 6.88
C ARG A 196 -17.45 9.50 7.50
N ASP A 197 -17.84 9.64 8.76
CA ASP A 197 -18.57 8.57 9.45
C ASP A 197 -19.96 8.36 8.80
N ASP A 198 -20.70 9.43 8.52
CA ASP A 198 -22.00 9.34 7.83
C ASP A 198 -21.87 8.83 6.39
N ALA A 199 -20.77 9.17 5.72
CA ALA A 199 -20.46 8.70 4.37
C ALA A 199 -20.21 7.19 4.36
N VAL A 200 -19.43 6.66 5.31
CA VAL A 200 -19.19 5.23 5.47
C VAL A 200 -20.50 4.50 5.80
N ILE A 201 -21.29 5.00 6.76
CA ILE A 201 -22.59 4.38 7.13
C ILE A 201 -23.53 4.31 5.94
N GLN A 202 -23.67 5.43 5.21
CA GLN A 202 -24.55 5.48 4.04
C GLN A 202 -24.05 4.56 2.93
N ALA A 203 -22.75 4.59 2.63
CA ALA A 203 -22.17 3.75 1.58
C ALA A 203 -22.35 2.25 1.88
N ILE A 204 -22.20 1.83 3.15
CA ILE A 204 -22.44 0.44 3.55
C ILE A 204 -23.91 0.08 3.29
N SER A 205 -24.85 0.91 3.76
CA SER A 205 -26.27 0.65 3.58
C SER A 205 -26.67 0.55 2.11
N ASP A 206 -26.14 1.43 1.25
CA ASP A 206 -26.44 1.41 -0.18
C ASP A 206 -25.80 0.20 -0.87
N CYS A 207 -24.57 -0.16 -0.51
CA CYS A 207 -23.92 -1.34 -1.04
C CYS A 207 -24.64 -2.63 -0.65
N GLU A 208 -25.13 -2.75 0.59
CA GLU A 208 -25.96 -3.89 1.00
C GLU A 208 -27.26 -3.96 0.19
N ASN A 209 -27.91 -2.81 -0.06
CA ASN A 209 -29.14 -2.74 -0.87
C ASN A 209 -28.91 -3.06 -2.36
N GLU A 210 -27.75 -2.68 -2.90
CA GLU A 210 -27.35 -2.91 -4.29
C GLU A 210 -26.69 -4.28 -4.52
N GLY A 211 -26.43 -5.03 -3.43
CA GLY A 211 -25.76 -6.33 -3.49
C GLY A 211 -24.25 -6.26 -3.74
N ILE A 212 -23.61 -5.13 -3.44
CA ILE A 212 -22.17 -4.88 -3.56
C ILE A 212 -21.49 -5.28 -2.24
N LEU A 213 -20.44 -6.11 -2.30
CA LEU A 213 -19.71 -6.62 -1.12
C LEU A 213 -20.62 -7.33 -0.10
N LEU A 214 -21.75 -7.90 -0.54
CA LEU A 214 -22.76 -8.46 0.36
C LEU A 214 -22.21 -9.60 1.23
N GLU A 215 -21.39 -10.48 0.66
CA GLU A 215 -20.75 -11.57 1.40
C GLU A 215 -19.75 -11.01 2.43
N PHE A 216 -18.94 -10.02 2.02
CA PHE A 216 -17.96 -9.37 2.89
C PHE A 216 -18.63 -8.70 4.10
N PHE A 217 -19.68 -7.92 3.90
CA PHE A 217 -20.42 -7.29 5.01
C PHE A 217 -21.16 -8.31 5.87
N ARG A 218 -21.66 -9.41 5.30
CA ARG A 218 -22.30 -10.48 6.07
C ARG A 218 -21.31 -11.21 6.98
N GLU A 219 -20.11 -11.49 6.47
CA GLU A 219 -19.09 -12.25 7.20
C GLU A 219 -18.37 -11.40 8.26
N HIS A 220 -18.06 -10.14 7.93
CA HIS A 220 -17.29 -9.26 8.81
C HIS A 220 -18.18 -8.30 9.62
N GLY A 221 -19.45 -8.10 9.26
CA GLY A 221 -20.41 -7.29 10.01
C GLY A 221 -19.87 -5.92 10.42
N THR A 222 -19.97 -5.61 11.71
CA THR A 222 -19.42 -4.39 12.33
C THR A 222 -17.89 -4.28 12.28
N GLU A 223 -17.18 -5.40 12.09
CA GLU A 223 -15.71 -5.38 11.96
C GLU A 223 -15.29 -4.73 10.64
N ALA A 224 -15.95 -5.06 9.52
CA ALA A 224 -15.73 -4.40 8.24
C ALA A 224 -15.93 -2.89 8.36
N SER A 225 -17.05 -2.47 8.97
CA SER A 225 -17.31 -1.05 9.23
C SER A 225 -16.18 -0.42 10.04
N ASN A 226 -15.74 -1.06 11.13
CA ASN A 226 -14.67 -0.54 11.99
C ASN A 226 -13.31 -0.45 11.28
N MET A 227 -12.96 -1.43 10.44
CA MET A 227 -11.73 -1.38 9.62
C MET A 227 -11.76 -0.15 8.72
N LEU A 228 -12.89 0.07 8.04
CA LEU A 228 -13.10 1.19 7.13
C LEU A 228 -13.08 2.54 7.86
N PHE A 229 -13.85 2.69 8.95
CA PHE A 229 -13.80 3.91 9.78
C PHE A 229 -12.36 4.20 10.22
N THR A 230 -11.62 3.17 10.63
CA THR A 230 -10.24 3.33 11.09
C THR A 230 -9.32 3.78 9.96
N GLU A 231 -9.45 3.20 8.76
CA GLU A 231 -8.65 3.57 7.59
C GLU A 231 -8.90 5.02 7.17
N PHE A 232 -10.16 5.37 6.91
CA PHE A 232 -10.51 6.71 6.42
C PHE A 232 -10.22 7.82 7.44
N ASN A 233 -10.47 7.56 8.73
CA ASN A 233 -10.15 8.54 9.78
C ASN A 233 -8.63 8.66 10.00
N MET A 234 -7.86 7.58 9.81
CA MET A 234 -6.40 7.63 9.87
C MET A 234 -5.80 8.37 8.67
N GLU A 235 -6.36 8.18 7.48
CA GLU A 235 -5.97 8.92 6.28
C GLU A 235 -6.21 10.41 6.43
N ASP A 236 -7.40 10.80 6.90
CA ASP A 236 -7.72 12.21 7.20
C ASP A 236 -6.74 12.83 8.21
N ALA A 237 -6.49 12.13 9.32
CA ALA A 237 -5.55 12.60 10.31
C ALA A 237 -4.13 12.76 9.76
N LEU A 238 -3.73 11.95 8.77
CA LEU A 238 -2.44 12.08 8.09
C LEU A 238 -2.43 13.24 7.10
N GLU A 239 -3.53 13.48 6.40
CA GLU A 239 -3.72 14.60 5.48
C GLU A 239 -3.70 15.93 6.23
N VAL A 240 -4.52 16.09 7.27
CA VAL A 240 -4.55 17.28 8.14
C VAL A 240 -3.17 17.55 8.74
N ARG A 241 -2.49 16.52 9.26
CA ARG A 241 -1.10 16.68 9.74
C ARG A 241 -0.12 17.04 8.64
N GLY A 242 -0.39 16.62 7.41
CA GLY A 242 0.38 17.00 6.23
C GLY A 242 0.21 18.48 5.92
N GLU A 243 -1.01 18.99 5.97
CA GLU A 243 -1.36 20.41 5.82
C GLU A 243 -0.73 21.26 6.93
N GLU A 244 -0.91 20.87 8.20
CA GLU A 244 -0.30 21.56 9.35
C GLU A 244 1.23 21.64 9.21
N LYS A 245 1.89 20.53 8.85
CA LYS A 245 3.35 20.52 8.62
C LYS A 245 3.78 21.34 7.42
N PHE A 246 2.94 21.45 6.40
CA PHE A 246 3.21 22.30 5.25
C PHE A 246 3.10 23.78 5.64
N GLU A 247 2.07 24.16 6.40
CA GLU A 247 1.91 25.51 6.97
C GLU A 247 3.08 25.88 7.90
N GLU A 248 3.46 24.98 8.81
CA GLU A 248 4.66 25.13 9.66
C GLU A 248 5.92 25.33 8.80
N GLY A 249 6.09 24.52 7.75
CA GLY A 249 7.20 24.66 6.81
C GLY A 249 7.21 25.99 6.07
N MET A 250 6.04 26.52 5.71
CA MET A 250 5.91 27.84 5.09
C MET A 250 6.25 28.98 6.05
N ASP A 251 5.78 28.93 7.28
CA ASP A 251 6.08 29.94 8.31
C ASP A 251 7.59 29.98 8.64
N VAL A 252 8.19 28.81 8.74
CA VAL A 252 9.65 28.63 8.84
C VAL A 252 10.37 29.28 7.67
N MET A 253 9.95 29.00 6.43
CA MET A 253 10.58 29.57 5.24
C MET A 253 10.43 31.10 5.19
N LEU A 254 9.26 31.63 5.56
CA LEU A 254 8.99 33.07 5.63
C LEU A 254 9.86 33.75 6.68
N THR A 255 10.05 33.12 7.84
CA THR A 255 10.94 33.59 8.91
C THR A 255 12.39 33.66 8.42
N VAL A 256 12.88 32.61 7.75
CA VAL A 256 14.23 32.58 7.17
C VAL A 256 14.41 33.68 6.12
N VAL A 257 13.48 33.81 5.17
CA VAL A 257 13.54 34.83 4.11
C VAL A 257 13.52 36.24 4.68
N SER A 258 12.65 36.49 5.66
CA SER A 258 12.54 37.79 6.32
C SER A 258 13.81 38.12 7.13
N GLY A 259 14.37 37.15 7.85
CA GLY A 259 15.63 37.29 8.57
C GLY A 259 16.81 37.57 7.64
N MET A 260 16.90 36.86 6.51
CA MET A 260 17.92 37.12 5.49
C MET A 260 17.79 38.51 4.86
N ALA A 261 16.56 38.97 4.59
CA ALA A 261 16.33 40.30 4.06
C ALA A 261 16.75 41.40 5.06
N ALA A 262 16.43 41.24 6.34
CA ALA A 262 16.80 42.16 7.41
C ALA A 262 18.32 42.24 7.62
N ASP A 263 19.03 41.12 7.46
CA ASP A 263 20.50 41.04 7.56
C ASP A 263 21.23 41.51 6.29
N GLY A 264 20.52 42.00 5.28
CA GLY A 264 21.11 42.45 4.00
C GLY A 264 21.54 41.31 3.07
N ARG A 265 21.08 40.08 3.32
CA ARG A 265 21.40 38.85 2.57
C ARG A 265 20.36 38.48 1.52
N ALA A 266 19.53 39.44 1.10
CA ALA A 266 18.45 39.20 0.13
C ALA A 266 18.96 38.59 -1.20
N ALA A 267 20.18 38.94 -1.62
CA ALA A 267 20.80 38.39 -2.83
C ALA A 267 21.13 36.89 -2.73
N GLU A 268 21.20 36.32 -1.52
CA GLU A 268 21.49 34.90 -1.29
C GLU A 268 20.22 34.03 -1.21
N ILE A 269 19.01 34.63 -1.17
CA ILE A 269 17.74 33.88 -1.09
C ILE A 269 17.59 32.81 -2.20
N PRO A 270 17.94 33.07 -3.48
CA PRO A 270 17.85 32.05 -4.52
C PRO A 270 18.65 30.78 -4.22
N ARG A 271 19.76 30.91 -3.46
CA ARG A 271 20.63 29.78 -3.07
C ARG A 271 19.91 28.79 -2.15
N LEU A 272 18.90 29.21 -1.39
CA LEU A 272 18.13 28.34 -0.50
C LEU A 272 17.45 27.18 -1.23
N LYS A 273 17.12 27.36 -2.52
CA LYS A 273 16.52 26.32 -3.36
C LYS A 273 17.53 25.25 -3.82
N GLU A 274 18.80 25.63 -3.94
CA GLU A 274 19.83 24.83 -4.61
C GLU A 274 20.79 24.16 -3.61
N ASP A 275 20.89 24.71 -2.39
CA ASP A 275 21.85 24.29 -1.37
C ASP A 275 21.12 23.97 -0.05
N ALA A 276 20.80 22.69 0.14
CA ALA A 276 20.12 22.20 1.34
C ALA A 276 20.94 22.39 2.63
N ALA A 277 22.28 22.38 2.54
CA ALA A 277 23.14 22.61 3.70
C ALA A 277 23.07 24.08 4.12
N PHE A 278 23.09 24.99 3.14
CA PHE A 278 22.88 26.42 3.38
C PHE A 278 21.50 26.75 3.95
N LEU A 279 20.44 26.12 3.42
CA LEU A 279 19.09 26.26 3.99
C LEU A 279 19.08 25.87 5.48
N LYS A 280 19.69 24.73 5.82
CA LYS A 280 19.76 24.25 7.22
C LYS A 280 20.54 25.22 8.11
N GLU A 281 21.68 25.74 7.63
CA GLU A 281 22.46 26.76 8.34
C GLU A 281 21.62 28.02 8.62
N MET A 282 20.83 28.48 7.63
CA MET A 282 19.98 29.66 7.80
C MET A 282 18.83 29.41 8.78
N MET A 283 18.20 28.22 8.74
CA MET A 283 17.19 27.83 9.71
C MET A 283 17.74 27.83 11.15
N GLU A 284 18.95 27.31 11.36
CA GLU A 284 19.64 27.34 12.66
C GLU A 284 19.99 28.79 13.08
N LYS A 285 20.49 29.60 12.15
CA LYS A 285 20.87 31.01 12.42
C LYS A 285 19.68 31.85 12.89
N TYR A 286 18.52 31.69 12.26
CA TYR A 286 17.31 32.46 12.59
C TYR A 286 16.47 31.82 13.71
N LYS A 287 17.04 30.87 14.45
CA LYS A 287 16.48 30.25 15.67
C LYS A 287 15.04 29.82 15.52
N ILE A 288 14.78 29.04 14.48
CA ILE A 288 13.58 28.23 14.43
C ILE A 288 13.85 27.03 15.35
N ASP A 289 13.49 27.19 16.62
CA ASP A 289 13.44 26.07 17.55
C ASP A 289 12.35 25.11 17.07
N ARG A 290 12.74 23.85 16.86
CA ARG A 290 11.80 22.73 16.74
C ARG A 290 11.28 22.32 18.10
#